data_AF-A0A0K3AZL5-F1
#
_entry.id   AF-A0A0K3AZL5-F1
#
_cell.length_a   1.000
_cell.length_b   1.000
_cell.length_c   1.000
_cell.angle_alpha   90.00
_cell.angle_beta   90.00
_cell.angle_gamma   90.00
#
_symmetry.space_group_name_H-M   'P 1'
#
loop_
_entity.id
_entity.type
_entity.pdbx_description
1 polymer ?
#
loop_
_entity_poly.entity_id
_entity_poly.type
_entity_poly.pdbx_seq_one_letter_code
_entity_poly.pdbx_strand_id
1 'polypeptide(L)'
;MTTSQNDEDDESWARTGLGIWAEGMTVEEISHRLNQPGIQKPGGNRWLFNLERSPDQRLDEQLASAADFLTENIEALRDIARTCPVDIHIGWTPIKPQDGVRFTRRLLDLLDQLNADILIDTYTD
;
A
#
# COMPACT_ATOMS: atom_id res chain seq x y z
N MET A 1 -5.90 -37.03 27.77
CA MET A 1 -5.72 -35.98 28.80
C MET A 1 -4.23 -35.69 28.81
N THR A 2 -3.73 -34.54 28.38
CA THR A 2 -4.38 -33.21 28.22
C THR A 2 -3.79 -32.59 26.95
N THR A 3 -4.59 -32.47 25.88
CA THR A 3 -5.16 -31.20 25.38
C THR A 3 -4.13 -30.19 24.88
N SER A 4 -4.25 -29.86 23.60
CA SER A 4 -3.40 -29.04 22.76
C SER A 4 -2.91 -27.71 23.34
N GLN A 5 -1.68 -27.34 22.98
CA GLN A 5 -1.36 -25.98 22.56
C GLN A 5 -1.28 -26.02 21.03
N ASN A 6 -2.22 -25.35 20.35
CA ASN A 6 -2.15 -25.18 18.90
C ASN A 6 -1.26 -23.98 18.59
N ASP A 7 -0.16 -24.21 17.89
CA ASP A 7 0.63 -23.15 17.25
C ASP A 7 -0.07 -22.69 15.94
N GLU A 8 -1.34 -22.25 16.03
CA GLU A 8 -2.18 -21.88 14.86
C GLU A 8 -2.59 -20.40 14.80
N ASP A 9 -2.15 -19.58 15.76
CA ASP A 9 -2.44 -18.15 15.79
C ASP A 9 -1.15 -17.31 15.69
N ASP A 10 -0.94 -16.72 14.50
CA ASP A 10 -0.56 -15.29 14.35
C ASP A 10 -0.44 -14.84 12.86
N GLU A 11 -0.57 -15.75 11.89
CA GLU A 11 -0.53 -15.42 10.46
C GLU A 11 -1.83 -14.75 9.95
N SER A 12 -2.02 -13.46 10.30
CA SER A 12 -3.06 -12.58 9.74
C SER A 12 -2.48 -11.61 8.71
N TRP A 13 -2.21 -12.12 7.51
CA TRP A 13 -1.52 -11.39 6.44
C TRP A 13 -2.41 -10.32 5.81
N ALA A 14 -2.48 -9.14 6.42
CA ALA A 14 -2.93 -7.95 5.73
C ALA A 14 -1.89 -7.60 4.65
N ARG A 15 -2.32 -7.36 3.40
CA ARG A 15 -1.39 -7.04 2.29
C ARG A 15 -1.42 -5.57 1.92
N THR A 16 -0.45 -4.79 2.36
CA THR A 16 -0.36 -3.37 1.98
C THR A 16 0.28 -3.21 0.60
N GLY A 17 -0.41 -2.50 -0.31
CA GLY A 17 0.10 -2.16 -1.63
C GLY A 17 -0.14 -0.70 -1.99
N LEU A 18 0.80 -0.10 -2.72
CA LEU A 18 0.71 1.23 -3.32
C LEU A 18 0.32 1.11 -4.80
N GLY A 19 -0.88 1.55 -5.15
CA GLY A 19 -1.27 1.74 -6.55
C GLY A 19 -1.06 3.18 -7.00
N ILE A 20 -0.60 3.39 -8.24
CA ILE A 20 -0.65 4.68 -8.95
C ILE A 20 -1.48 4.46 -10.21
N TRP A 21 -2.59 5.19 -10.32
CA TRP A 21 -3.24 5.42 -11.62
C TRP A 21 -2.67 6.68 -12.24
N ALA A 22 -2.24 6.60 -13.51
CA ALA A 22 -1.60 7.70 -14.23
C ALA A 22 -2.03 7.66 -15.70
N GLU A 23 -3.10 8.37 -16.03
CA GLU A 23 -3.55 8.48 -17.42
C GLU A 23 -2.49 9.21 -18.25
N GLY A 24 -1.96 8.55 -19.29
CA GLY A 24 -0.89 9.09 -20.14
C GLY A 24 0.54 8.70 -19.76
N MET A 25 0.77 7.86 -18.75
CA MET A 25 2.08 7.25 -18.45
C MET A 25 2.02 5.72 -18.47
N THR A 26 3.13 5.05 -18.80
CA THR A 26 3.26 3.59 -18.72
C THR A 26 3.81 3.13 -17.37
N VAL A 27 3.67 1.83 -17.08
CA VAL A 27 4.18 1.21 -15.85
C VAL A 27 5.72 1.27 -15.81
N GLU A 28 6.38 1.18 -16.95
CA GLU A 28 7.84 1.32 -17.08
C GLU A 28 8.31 2.74 -16.76
N GLU A 29 7.59 3.78 -17.24
CA GLU A 29 7.92 5.18 -16.98
C GLU A 29 7.79 5.52 -15.49
N ILE A 30 6.72 5.04 -14.84
CA ILE A 30 6.50 5.21 -13.39
C ILE A 30 7.57 4.43 -12.61
N SER A 31 7.86 3.18 -13.01
CA SER A 31 8.90 2.36 -12.37
C SER A 31 10.28 3.00 -12.47
N HIS A 32 10.59 3.65 -13.59
CA HIS A 32 11.85 4.37 -13.79
C HIS A 32 11.93 5.62 -12.91
N ARG A 33 10.86 6.44 -12.86
CA ARG A 33 10.82 7.65 -12.01
C ARG A 33 10.90 7.35 -10.50
N LEU A 34 10.30 6.24 -10.06
CA LEU A 34 10.33 5.81 -8.66
C LEU A 34 11.53 4.91 -8.33
N ASN A 35 12.33 4.50 -9.34
CA ASN A 35 13.41 3.51 -9.20
C ASN A 35 12.93 2.20 -8.50
N GLN A 36 11.71 1.77 -8.79
CA GLN A 36 11.03 0.65 -8.13
C GLN A 36 10.25 -0.18 -9.15
N PRO A 37 10.37 -1.52 -9.17
CA PRO A 37 9.67 -2.36 -10.12
C PRO A 37 8.18 -2.45 -9.77
N GLY A 38 7.31 -1.87 -10.62
CA GLY A 38 5.87 -2.03 -10.51
C GLY A 38 5.34 -3.27 -11.23
N ILE A 39 4.19 -3.76 -10.75
CA ILE A 39 3.36 -4.76 -11.42
C ILE A 39 2.24 -4.02 -12.15
N GLN A 40 2.04 -4.29 -13.43
CA GLN A 40 0.85 -3.85 -14.14
C GLN A 40 -0.34 -4.75 -13.74
N LYS A 41 -1.42 -4.16 -13.21
CA LYS A 41 -2.66 -4.92 -13.00
C LYS A 41 -3.43 -5.08 -14.32
N PRO A 42 -4.12 -6.23 -14.56
CA PRO A 42 -4.99 -6.38 -15.71
C PRO A 42 -6.08 -5.30 -15.73
N GLY A 43 -6.24 -4.60 -16.85
CA GLY A 43 -7.30 -3.62 -17.05
C GLY A 43 -6.89 -2.14 -17.17
N GLY A 44 -5.60 -1.77 -17.15
CA GLY A 44 -5.20 -0.40 -17.45
C GLY A 44 -3.74 -0.03 -17.19
N ASN A 45 -3.45 1.28 -17.21
CA ASN A 45 -2.15 1.87 -16.85
C ASN A 45 -2.00 2.04 -15.33
N ARG A 46 -2.28 0.98 -14.57
CA ARG A 46 -2.13 0.97 -13.12
C ARG A 46 -0.81 0.32 -12.75
N TRP A 47 0.11 1.14 -12.23
CA TRP A 47 1.32 0.67 -11.55
C TRP A 47 0.95 0.25 -10.13
N LEU A 48 1.42 -0.91 -9.68
CA LEU A 48 1.18 -1.43 -8.33
C LEU A 48 2.50 -1.92 -7.73
N PHE A 49 2.81 -1.50 -6.50
CA PHE A 49 3.96 -1.97 -5.74
C PHE A 49 3.50 -2.54 -4.40
N ASN A 50 3.89 -3.77 -4.11
CA ASN A 50 3.60 -4.39 -2.82
C ASN A 50 4.58 -3.84 -1.78
N LEU A 51 4.05 -3.27 -0.71
CA LEU A 51 4.84 -2.72 0.41
C LEU A 51 5.09 -3.77 1.51
N GLU A 52 4.40 -4.92 1.43
CA GLU A 52 4.64 -6.14 2.21
C GLU A 52 6.11 -6.58 2.10
N ARG A 53 6.88 -6.37 3.17
CA ARG A 53 8.28 -6.86 3.27
C ARG A 53 8.37 -8.27 3.85
N SER A 54 7.40 -8.62 4.69
CA SER A 54 7.22 -9.94 5.31
C SER A 54 5.71 -10.18 5.47
N PRO A 55 5.25 -11.43 5.33
CA PRO A 55 5.28 -12.28 6.52
C PRO A 55 4.21 -12.07 7.59
N ASP A 56 4.64 -12.47 8.77
CA ASP A 56 4.38 -11.95 10.11
C ASP A 56 4.20 -10.43 10.27
N GLN A 57 4.41 -9.59 9.25
CA GLN A 57 4.47 -8.15 9.47
C GLN A 57 3.08 -7.56 9.76
N ARG A 58 2.93 -7.01 10.97
CA ARG A 58 1.68 -6.40 11.44
C ARG A 58 1.29 -5.20 10.55
N LEU A 59 -0.02 -5.00 10.35
CA LEU A 59 -0.53 -3.95 9.45
C LEU A 59 -0.07 -2.53 9.83
N ASP A 60 0.06 -2.22 11.11
CA ASP A 60 0.60 -0.92 11.57
C ASP A 60 2.07 -0.71 11.18
N GLU A 61 2.86 -1.77 11.12
CA GLU A 61 4.26 -1.75 10.66
C GLU A 61 4.36 -1.67 9.12
N GLN A 62 3.43 -2.30 8.39
CA GLN A 62 3.32 -2.14 6.94
C GLN A 62 2.87 -0.72 6.56
N LEU A 63 1.91 -0.12 7.29
CA LEU A 63 1.50 1.27 7.11
C LEU A 63 2.61 2.28 7.49
N ALA A 64 3.45 1.94 8.47
CA ALA A 64 4.68 2.70 8.74
C ALA A 64 5.67 2.60 7.55
N SER A 65 5.87 1.39 7.01
CA SER A 65 6.69 1.15 5.82
C SER A 65 6.16 1.88 4.58
N ALA A 66 4.84 2.02 4.44
CA ALA A 66 4.20 2.84 3.42
C ALA A 66 4.53 4.33 3.59
N ALA A 67 4.48 4.85 4.83
CA ALA A 67 4.85 6.23 5.12
C ALA A 67 6.34 6.51 4.84
N ASP A 68 7.22 5.55 5.12
CA ASP A 68 8.65 5.63 4.77
C ASP A 68 8.83 5.67 3.25
N PHE A 69 8.22 4.75 2.50
CA PHE A 69 8.24 4.75 1.04
C PHE A 69 7.76 6.09 0.43
N LEU A 70 6.60 6.60 0.90
CA LEU A 70 6.06 7.87 0.44
C LEU A 70 6.98 9.06 0.79
N THR A 71 7.70 9.00 1.91
CA THR A 71 8.67 10.04 2.29
C THR A 71 9.90 10.01 1.38
N GLU A 72 10.44 8.83 1.10
CA GLU A 72 11.61 8.63 0.22
C GLU A 72 11.33 9.06 -1.23
N ASN A 73 10.08 8.89 -1.69
CA ASN A 73 9.68 9.12 -3.09
C ASN A 73 8.83 10.39 -3.31
N ILE A 74 8.65 11.24 -2.29
CA ILE A 74 7.67 12.34 -2.31
C ILE A 74 7.84 13.29 -3.51
N GLU A 75 9.07 13.65 -3.87
CA GLU A 75 9.33 14.56 -4.99
C GLU A 75 9.08 13.89 -6.36
N ALA A 76 9.44 12.60 -6.51
CA ALA A 76 9.13 11.85 -7.73
C ALA A 76 7.62 11.67 -7.92
N LEU A 77 6.88 11.40 -6.84
CA LEU A 77 5.41 11.32 -6.84
C LEU A 77 4.77 12.67 -7.19
N ARG A 78 5.30 13.79 -6.66
CA ARG A 78 4.90 15.15 -7.04
C ARG A 78 5.15 15.45 -8.51
N ASP A 79 6.28 15.02 -9.06
CA ASP A 79 6.60 15.21 -10.48
C ASP A 79 5.72 14.36 -11.41
N ILE A 80 5.30 13.16 -10.99
CA ILE A 80 4.27 12.38 -11.69
C ILE A 80 2.93 13.15 -11.62
N ALA A 81 2.51 13.61 -10.44
CA ALA A 81 1.26 14.32 -10.21
C ALA A 81 1.16 15.69 -10.92
N ARG A 82 2.30 16.29 -11.30
CA ARG A 82 2.35 17.48 -12.18
C ARG A 82 2.03 17.17 -13.64
N THR A 83 2.24 15.92 -14.07
CA THR A 83 2.11 15.50 -15.48
C THR A 83 0.83 14.73 -15.78
N CYS A 84 0.20 14.12 -14.78
CA CYS A 84 -1.11 13.48 -14.87
C CYS A 84 -1.79 13.46 -13.49
N PRO A 85 -3.10 13.20 -13.38
CA PRO A 85 -3.72 12.80 -12.12
C PRO A 85 -3.00 11.58 -11.53
N VAL A 86 -2.84 11.53 -10.21
CA VAL A 86 -2.18 10.46 -9.47
C VAL A 86 -3.07 10.00 -8.33
N ASP A 87 -3.70 8.85 -8.51
CA ASP A 87 -4.48 8.21 -7.45
C ASP A 87 -3.57 7.24 -6.69
N ILE A 88 -3.16 7.62 -5.48
CA ILE A 88 -2.33 6.79 -4.58
C ILE A 88 -3.23 5.92 -3.71
N HIS A 89 -3.45 4.69 -4.15
CA HIS A 89 -4.23 3.72 -3.39
C HIS A 89 -3.34 2.99 -2.39
N ILE A 90 -3.60 3.15 -1.09
CA ILE A 90 -3.12 2.23 -0.05
C ILE A 90 -4.29 1.31 0.32
N GLY A 91 -4.26 0.08 -0.18
CA GLY A 91 -5.23 -0.96 0.17
C GLY A 91 -4.60 -2.03 1.05
N TRP A 92 -5.41 -2.66 1.91
CA TRP A 92 -5.09 -3.90 2.61
C TRP A 92 -6.30 -4.83 2.62
N THR A 93 -6.08 -6.14 2.53
CA THR A 93 -7.12 -7.15 2.66
C THR A 93 -6.91 -7.93 3.96
N PRO A 94 -7.74 -7.78 5.00
CA PRO A 94 -7.63 -8.58 6.22
C PRO A 94 -8.09 -10.03 5.98
N ILE A 95 -7.30 -11.00 6.45
CA ILE A 95 -7.63 -12.45 6.36
C ILE A 95 -8.35 -12.95 7.63
N LYS A 96 -8.10 -12.30 8.77
CA LYS A 96 -8.84 -12.46 10.03
C LYS A 96 -9.41 -11.09 10.45
N PRO A 97 -10.51 -11.04 11.22
CA PRO A 97 -11.00 -9.79 11.83
C PRO A 97 -9.89 -9.03 12.55
N GLN A 98 -9.93 -7.70 12.49
CA GLN A 98 -8.96 -6.81 13.14
C GLN A 98 -9.71 -5.89 14.11
N ASP A 99 -9.24 -5.78 15.36
CA ASP A 99 -9.83 -4.88 16.37
C ASP A 99 -9.74 -3.40 15.98
N GLY A 100 -8.80 -3.04 15.11
CA GLY A 100 -8.70 -1.72 14.51
C GLY A 100 -7.44 -1.52 13.66
N VAL A 101 -7.44 -0.47 12.83
CA VAL A 101 -6.31 -0.10 11.98
C VAL A 101 -5.84 1.31 12.36
N ARG A 102 -4.53 1.45 12.62
CA ARG A 102 -3.94 2.73 13.04
C ARG A 102 -3.23 3.42 11.88
N PHE A 103 -3.80 4.51 11.41
CA PHE A 103 -3.10 5.47 10.54
C PHE A 103 -2.23 6.40 11.39
N THR A 104 -0.98 6.60 10.98
CA THR A 104 -0.13 7.62 11.60
C THR A 104 -0.47 8.99 11.02
N ARG A 105 -0.37 10.05 11.83
CA ARG A 105 -0.57 11.43 11.33
C ARG A 105 0.37 11.74 10.15
N ARG A 106 1.62 11.31 10.24
CA ARG A 106 2.63 11.41 9.16
C ARG A 106 2.14 10.80 7.85
N LEU A 107 1.50 9.62 7.89
CA LEU A 107 0.95 8.99 6.68
C LEU A 107 -0.18 9.84 6.08
N LEU A 108 -1.10 10.32 6.91
CA LEU A 108 -2.20 11.19 6.46
C LEU A 108 -1.68 12.51 5.87
N ASP A 109 -0.72 13.16 6.53
CA ASP A 109 -0.08 14.40 6.05
C ASP A 109 0.66 14.18 4.70
N LEU A 110 1.22 12.99 4.43
CA LEU A 110 1.87 12.64 3.16
C LEU A 110 0.85 12.39 2.03
N LEU A 111 -0.29 11.77 2.35
CA LEU A 111 -1.37 11.51 1.40
C LEU A 111 -2.08 12.81 0.98
N ASP A 112 -2.33 13.71 1.93
CA ASP A 112 -2.87 15.07 1.68
C ASP A 112 -1.96 15.86 0.73
N GLN A 113 -0.63 15.84 0.98
CA GLN A 113 0.38 16.47 0.11
C GLN A 113 0.44 15.92 -1.33
N LEU A 114 -0.19 14.77 -1.58
CA LEU A 114 -0.27 14.12 -2.89
C LEU A 114 -1.70 14.09 -3.46
N ASN A 115 -2.68 14.66 -2.76
CA ASN A 115 -4.11 14.59 -3.08
C ASN A 115 -4.58 13.12 -3.32
N ALA A 116 -4.20 12.24 -2.41
CA ALA A 116 -4.33 10.78 -2.55
C ALA A 116 -5.56 10.19 -1.83
N ASP A 117 -6.28 9.28 -2.51
CA ASP A 117 -7.43 8.56 -1.96
C ASP A 117 -7.05 7.25 -1.23
N ILE A 118 -7.46 7.12 0.03
CA ILE A 118 -7.32 5.86 0.79
C ILE A 118 -8.45 4.90 0.40
N LEU A 119 -8.09 3.75 -0.18
CA LEU A 119 -9.03 2.67 -0.50
C LEU A 119 -8.98 1.59 0.59
N ILE A 120 -10.08 1.44 1.35
CA ILE A 120 -10.18 0.45 2.43
C ILE A 120 -10.99 -0.76 1.94
N ASP A 121 -10.33 -1.88 1.66
CA ASP A 121 -10.99 -3.14 1.33
C ASP A 121 -11.38 -3.89 2.62
N THR A 122 -12.61 -3.68 3.09
CA THR A 122 -13.17 -4.48 4.19
C THR A 122 -13.65 -5.84 3.70
N TYR A 123 -13.13 -6.92 4.28
CA TYR A 123 -13.71 -8.25 4.09
C TYR A 123 -15.11 -8.28 4.70
N THR A 124 -16.13 -8.53 3.88
CA THR A 124 -17.51 -8.77 4.31
C THR A 124 -17.82 -10.26 4.15
N ASP A 125 -18.22 -10.91 5.24
CA ASP A 125 -18.86 -12.23 5.25
C ASP A 125 -20.19 -12.22 4.45
#